data_AF-A0A2V3HZW9-F1
#
_entry.id   AF-A0A2V3HZW9-F1
#
_cell.length_a   1.000
_cell.length_b   1.000
_cell.length_c   1.000
_cell.angle_alpha   90.00
_cell.angle_beta   90.00
_cell.angle_gamma   90.00
#
_symmetry.space_group_name_H-M   'P 1'
#
loop_
_entity.id
_entity.type
_entity.pdbx_description
1 polymer ?
#
loop_
_entity_poly.entity_id
_entity_poly.type
_entity_poly.pdbx_seq_one_letter_code
_entity_poly.pdbx_strand_id
1 'polypeptide(L)'
;MSDSYGHDEHHPSPWGPHDWDQGAPHNSFAPIILAIGVGIFLLMFGGLFAFGEYDPSYLPMVFVGLAVIASAFIVWWRQDMSFDGTYEPRGRGVPFKNIQIRKVGVWVFLMSEMMIFTSLFSTYMRYRQGIPRCDTVFESGDWVEGVAVNCYEPASQLIASSWWHIAPGAINTFALIISSFTIVQALRWAHKPEGSVDEDVRRKRVYRYLGATWCLAVLFLTLKMVEWFIGFHVPEIGFLGIHEHEIHSLYSEGYLINNDQYQSHNYIDEATGAHMMANIRVSATMFYVTTGTHGAHVLGGIVGLTYLTYKAWTGAYKPQSAVSIEYFGLYWHFVDLVWVLVFPFFYLY
;
A
#
# COMPACT_ATOMS: atom_id res chain seq x y z
N MET A 1 45.62 43.49 13.92
CA MET A 1 44.25 43.01 13.63
C MET A 1 44.33 41.51 13.57
N SER A 2 43.87 40.85 14.62
CA SER A 2 43.77 39.39 14.71
C SER A 2 42.45 38.97 14.07
N ASP A 3 42.53 38.17 13.01
CA ASP A 3 41.37 37.49 12.42
C ASP A 3 40.80 36.49 13.43
N SER A 4 39.66 36.84 14.04
CA SER A 4 38.87 35.86 14.76
C SER A 4 38.04 35.07 13.75
N TYR A 5 38.55 33.91 13.35
CA TYR A 5 37.71 32.85 12.81
C TYR A 5 36.75 32.42 13.93
N GLY A 6 35.53 32.95 13.90
CA GLY A 6 34.43 32.44 14.70
C GLY A 6 34.08 31.05 14.17
N HIS A 7 34.55 30.01 14.86
CA HIS A 7 33.93 28.70 14.79
C HIS A 7 32.59 28.80 15.53
N ASP A 8 31.54 29.23 14.82
CA ASP A 8 30.19 29.00 15.28
C ASP A 8 29.95 27.48 15.19
N GLU A 9 30.23 26.78 16.29
CA GLU A 9 29.80 25.39 16.49
C GLU A 9 28.27 25.36 16.60
N HIS A 10 27.58 25.52 15.46
CA HIS A 10 26.17 25.22 15.36
C HIS A 10 26.00 23.71 15.51
N HIS A 11 25.90 23.23 16.75
CA HIS A 11 25.43 21.88 17.01
C HIS A 11 24.04 21.74 16.35
N PRO A 12 23.85 20.80 15.39
CA PRO A 12 22.59 20.65 14.70
C PRO A 12 21.48 20.43 15.73
N SER A 13 20.32 21.07 15.56
CA SER A 13 19.26 20.90 16.57
C SER A 13 18.74 19.45 16.54
N PRO A 14 18.50 18.79 17.70
CA PRO A 14 17.94 17.43 17.73
C PRO A 14 16.52 17.28 17.17
N TRP A 15 15.87 18.41 16.86
CA TRP A 15 14.45 18.56 16.56
C TRP A 15 14.16 19.24 15.21
N GLY A 16 15.17 19.81 14.57
CA GLY A 16 15.04 20.69 13.42
C GLY A 16 15.91 20.27 12.24
N PRO A 17 15.94 21.08 11.16
CA PRO A 17 16.73 20.82 9.97
C PRO A 17 18.17 20.48 10.34
N HIS A 18 18.73 19.48 9.67
CA HIS A 18 20.13 19.18 9.81
C HIS A 18 20.96 19.89 8.75
N ASP A 19 22.14 20.32 9.16
CA ASP A 19 23.21 20.68 8.26
C ASP A 19 23.87 19.39 7.74
N TRP A 20 23.88 19.23 6.41
CA TRP A 20 24.44 18.07 5.72
C TRP A 20 25.85 18.36 5.15
N ASP A 21 26.36 19.60 5.29
CA ASP A 21 27.63 20.05 4.71
C ASP A 21 28.84 19.37 5.37
N GLN A 22 28.72 18.96 6.64
CA GLN A 22 29.80 18.33 7.42
C GLN A 22 29.62 16.81 7.63
N GLY A 23 28.60 16.19 7.01
CA GLY A 23 28.36 14.75 7.08
C GLY A 23 26.97 14.37 7.61
N ALA A 24 26.77 13.07 7.86
CA ALA A 24 25.49 12.56 8.36
C ALA A 24 25.23 13.06 9.80
N PRO A 25 24.07 13.67 10.09
CA PRO A 25 23.78 14.21 11.41
C PRO A 25 23.70 13.10 12.46
N HIS A 26 24.30 13.30 13.62
CA HIS A 26 24.41 12.26 14.66
C HIS A 26 23.40 12.41 15.81
N ASN A 27 22.57 13.46 15.80
CA ASN A 27 21.65 13.77 16.91
C ASN A 27 20.20 13.90 16.44
N SER A 28 19.44 12.80 16.49
CA SER A 28 17.99 12.84 16.32
C SER A 28 17.28 12.09 17.44
N PHE A 29 16.25 12.71 18.02
CA PHE A 29 15.36 12.05 18.97
C PHE A 29 14.28 11.20 18.30
N ALA A 30 14.08 11.34 16.98
CA ALA A 30 13.01 10.63 16.26
C ALA A 30 13.03 9.11 16.48
N PRO A 31 14.19 8.40 16.45
CA PRO A 31 14.21 6.96 16.70
C PRO A 31 13.73 6.57 18.11
N ILE A 32 14.09 7.35 19.13
CA ILE A 32 13.71 7.09 20.53
C ILE A 32 12.20 7.32 20.72
N ILE A 33 11.69 8.44 20.20
CA ILE A 33 10.26 8.79 20.27
C ILE A 33 9.44 7.74 19.51
N LEU A 34 9.92 7.31 18.34
CA LEU A 34 9.27 6.28 17.55
C LEU A 34 9.21 4.95 18.31
N ALA A 35 10.31 4.52 18.93
CA ALA A 35 10.35 3.28 19.72
C ALA A 35 9.38 3.32 20.91
N ILE A 36 9.31 4.44 21.63
CA ILE A 36 8.37 4.64 22.74
C ILE A 36 6.93 4.61 22.23
N GLY A 37 6.64 5.33 21.14
CA GLY A 37 5.30 5.38 20.54
C GLY A 37 4.84 4.01 20.05
N VAL A 38 5.72 3.26 19.37
CA VAL A 38 5.45 1.88 18.93
C VAL A 38 5.23 0.95 20.12
N GLY A 39 6.03 1.06 21.18
CA GLY A 39 5.85 0.28 22.39
C GLY A 39 4.49 0.52 23.06
N ILE A 40 4.09 1.78 23.21
CA ILE A 40 2.77 2.16 23.74
C ILE A 40 1.67 1.61 22.83
N PHE A 41 1.76 1.87 21.52
CA PHE A 41 0.76 1.43 20.55
C PHE A 41 0.55 -0.09 20.61
N LEU A 42 1.62 -0.90 20.53
CA LEU A 42 1.52 -2.36 20.50
C LEU A 42 0.97 -2.93 21.81
N LEU A 43 1.42 -2.42 22.96
CA LEU A 43 0.93 -2.89 24.26
C LEU A 43 -0.55 -2.57 24.46
N MET A 44 -0.98 -1.36 24.11
CA MET A 44 -2.37 -0.92 24.30
C MET A 44 -3.30 -1.55 23.28
N PHE A 45 -2.84 -1.71 22.03
CA PHE A 45 -3.60 -2.39 20.99
C PHE A 45 -3.77 -3.89 21.29
N GLY A 46 -2.75 -4.54 21.86
CA GLY A 46 -2.87 -5.92 22.36
C GLY A 46 -3.85 -6.04 23.53
N GLY A 47 -3.88 -5.06 24.44
CA GLY A 47 -4.84 -5.01 25.56
C GLY A 47 -6.29 -4.87 25.10
N LEU A 48 -6.53 -4.16 24.00
CA LEU A 48 -7.86 -3.92 23.44
C LEU A 48 -8.59 -5.20 23.00
N PHE A 49 -7.85 -6.29 22.73
CA PHE A 49 -8.37 -7.59 22.29
C PHE A 49 -7.91 -8.76 23.16
N ALA A 50 -7.58 -8.50 24.43
CA ALA A 50 -7.02 -9.51 25.33
C ALA A 50 -8.03 -10.64 25.60
N PHE A 51 -7.59 -11.89 25.43
CA PHE A 51 -8.36 -13.11 25.73
C PHE A 51 -9.71 -13.23 25.01
N GLY A 52 -9.86 -12.60 23.83
CA GLY A 52 -11.09 -12.65 23.06
C GLY A 52 -12.18 -11.69 23.56
N GLU A 53 -11.88 -10.88 24.57
CA GLU A 53 -12.74 -9.79 25.03
C GLU A 53 -12.27 -8.46 24.42
N TYR A 54 -13.23 -7.60 24.09
CA TYR A 54 -12.96 -6.25 23.64
C TYR A 54 -13.05 -5.29 24.82
N ASP A 55 -11.93 -4.71 25.23
CA ASP A 55 -11.88 -3.70 26.29
C ASP A 55 -11.61 -2.30 25.70
N PRO A 56 -12.63 -1.43 25.59
CA PRO A 56 -12.48 -0.09 25.04
C PRO A 56 -11.67 0.85 25.94
N SER A 57 -11.36 0.50 27.20
CA SER A 57 -10.59 1.35 28.11
C SER A 57 -9.16 1.61 27.62
N TYR A 58 -8.60 0.72 26.81
CA TYR A 58 -7.28 0.89 26.20
C TYR A 58 -7.29 1.84 24.99
N LEU A 59 -8.46 2.12 24.42
CA LEU A 59 -8.60 2.89 23.17
C LEU A 59 -7.99 4.30 23.23
N PRO A 60 -8.14 5.10 24.32
CA PRO A 60 -7.47 6.39 24.42
C PRO A 60 -5.94 6.27 24.36
N MET A 61 -5.38 5.24 25.00
CA MET A 61 -3.93 5.03 25.02
C MET A 61 -3.39 4.54 23.68
N VAL A 62 -4.20 3.83 22.88
CA VAL A 62 -3.88 3.52 21.48
C VAL A 62 -3.70 4.82 20.69
N PHE A 63 -4.61 5.78 20.82
CA PHE A 63 -4.49 7.09 20.15
C PHE A 63 -3.28 7.89 20.64
N VAL A 64 -2.94 7.82 21.92
CA VAL A 64 -1.70 8.41 22.45
C VAL A 64 -0.48 7.79 21.79
N GLY A 65 -0.42 6.46 21.68
CA GLY A 65 0.66 5.76 20.97
C GLY A 65 0.80 6.22 19.51
N LEU A 66 -0.31 6.30 18.78
CA LEU A 66 -0.34 6.81 17.41
C LEU A 66 0.10 8.27 17.29
N ALA A 67 -0.29 9.13 18.23
CA ALA A 67 0.13 10.53 18.27
C ALA A 67 1.65 10.67 18.52
N VAL A 68 2.22 9.86 19.41
CA VAL A 68 3.67 9.83 19.66
C VAL A 68 4.41 9.35 18.41
N ILE A 69 3.93 8.29 17.75
CA ILE A 69 4.48 7.82 16.47
C ILE A 69 4.43 8.93 15.42
N ALA A 70 3.29 9.61 15.27
CA ALA A 70 3.14 10.71 14.32
C ALA A 70 4.12 11.86 14.61
N SER A 71 4.33 12.21 15.87
CA SER A 71 5.30 13.24 16.27
C SER A 71 6.74 12.84 15.87
N ALA A 72 7.11 11.56 16.02
CA ALA A 72 8.41 11.05 15.62
C ALA A 72 8.60 11.15 14.10
N PHE A 73 7.58 10.77 13.32
CA PHE A 73 7.61 10.92 11.87
C PHE A 73 7.70 12.37 11.42
N ILE A 74 7.02 13.31 12.09
CA ILE A 74 7.12 14.74 11.77
C ILE A 74 8.54 15.25 12.01
N VAL A 75 9.16 14.90 13.14
CA VAL A 75 10.54 15.27 13.43
C VAL A 75 11.49 14.70 12.39
N TRP A 76 11.33 13.41 12.06
CA TRP A 76 12.15 12.75 11.04
C TRP A 76 11.96 13.38 9.66
N TRP A 77 10.71 13.64 9.24
CA TRP A 77 10.45 14.28 7.95
C TRP A 77 11.03 15.68 7.87
N ARG A 78 10.92 16.47 8.94
CA ARG A 78 11.51 17.81 8.98
C ARG A 78 13.03 17.76 8.83
N GLN A 79 13.68 16.74 9.39
CA GLN A 79 15.11 16.48 9.25
C GLN A 79 15.49 16.01 7.83
N ASP A 80 14.68 15.15 7.20
CA ASP A 80 14.93 14.70 5.82
C ASP A 80 14.60 15.77 4.76
N MET A 81 13.65 16.68 5.04
CA MET A 81 13.36 17.81 4.15
C MET A 81 14.57 18.72 3.94
N SER A 82 15.47 18.81 4.92
CA SER A 82 16.70 19.60 4.80
C SER A 82 17.79 18.90 3.98
N PHE A 83 17.57 17.66 3.55
CA PHE A 83 18.50 16.93 2.69
C PHE A 83 18.52 17.53 1.28
N ASP A 84 19.68 18.09 0.93
CA ASP A 84 19.98 18.79 -0.30
C ASP A 84 20.73 17.94 -1.35
N GLY A 85 21.16 16.73 -0.96
CA GLY A 85 21.87 15.79 -1.84
C GLY A 85 23.39 15.97 -1.90
N THR A 86 23.98 16.84 -1.07
CA THR A 86 25.44 17.12 -1.08
C THR A 86 26.27 15.96 -0.52
N TYR A 87 25.82 15.33 0.56
CA TYR A 87 26.53 14.23 1.20
C TYR A 87 25.68 12.96 1.28
N GLU A 88 26.10 11.89 0.58
CA GLU A 88 25.50 10.58 0.71
C GLU A 88 26.55 9.50 1.02
N PRO A 89 26.49 8.88 2.22
CA PRO A 89 27.50 7.91 2.63
C PRO A 89 27.47 6.67 1.73
N ARG A 90 28.67 6.22 1.34
CA ARG A 90 28.87 5.03 0.50
C ARG A 90 29.29 3.83 1.33
N GLY A 91 28.83 2.64 0.92
CA GLY A 91 29.22 1.38 1.53
C GLY A 91 30.73 1.16 1.46
N ARG A 92 31.33 0.82 2.61
CA ARG A 92 32.76 0.51 2.73
C ARG A 92 33.09 -0.98 2.54
N GLY A 93 32.12 -1.87 2.74
CA GLY A 93 32.29 -3.33 2.68
C GLY A 93 31.68 -3.98 1.44
N VAL A 94 32.15 -5.19 1.11
CA VAL A 94 31.55 -6.07 0.09
C VAL A 94 30.26 -6.71 0.64
N PRO A 95 29.22 -6.96 -0.19
CA PRO A 95 29.18 -6.81 -1.65
C PRO A 95 28.85 -5.38 -2.15
N PHE A 96 28.45 -4.45 -1.27
CA PHE A 96 27.94 -3.13 -1.67
C PHE A 96 28.97 -1.99 -1.65
N LYS A 97 30.24 -2.32 -1.94
CA LYS A 97 31.34 -1.35 -1.91
C LYS A 97 31.09 -0.24 -2.94
N ASN A 98 31.25 1.02 -2.55
CA ASN A 98 31.04 2.22 -3.37
C ASN A 98 29.57 2.49 -3.79
N ILE A 99 28.59 1.78 -3.26
CA ILE A 99 27.17 2.05 -3.50
C ILE A 99 26.63 2.95 -2.39
N GLN A 100 25.73 3.89 -2.72
CA GLN A 100 25.02 4.72 -1.73
C GLN A 100 24.27 3.85 -0.72
N ILE A 101 24.43 4.12 0.58
CA ILE A 101 23.86 3.28 1.63
C ILE A 101 22.32 3.32 1.64
N ARG A 102 21.71 4.48 1.31
CA ARG A 102 20.26 4.63 1.23
C ARG A 102 19.68 3.74 0.12
N LYS A 103 20.34 3.69 -1.04
CA LYS A 103 19.97 2.78 -2.15
C LYS A 103 19.99 1.32 -1.73
N VAL A 104 21.04 0.88 -1.05
CA VAL A 104 21.15 -0.49 -0.53
C VAL A 104 20.06 -0.76 0.51
N GLY A 105 19.79 0.20 1.40
CA GLY A 105 18.72 0.11 2.39
C GLY A 105 17.35 -0.09 1.73
N VAL A 106 17.05 0.65 0.66
CA VAL A 106 15.82 0.47 -0.13
C VAL A 106 15.76 -0.93 -0.76
N TRP A 107 16.86 -1.44 -1.31
CA TRP A 107 16.87 -2.81 -1.87
C TRP A 107 16.57 -3.87 -0.81
N VAL A 108 17.20 -3.76 0.37
CA VAL A 108 16.96 -4.69 1.47
C VAL A 108 15.51 -4.62 1.96
N PHE A 109 14.97 -3.40 2.09
CA PHE A 109 13.57 -3.19 2.43
C PHE A 109 12.62 -3.81 1.38
N LEU A 110 12.85 -3.59 0.09
CA LEU A 110 12.00 -4.18 -0.95
C LEU A 110 12.12 -5.71 -0.99
N MET A 111 13.29 -6.26 -0.70
CA MET A 111 13.44 -7.72 -0.58
C MET A 111 12.65 -8.28 0.60
N SER A 112 12.60 -7.60 1.76
CA SER A 112 11.76 -8.06 2.88
C SER A 112 10.28 -7.99 2.55
N GLU A 113 9.82 -6.93 1.87
CA GLU A 113 8.42 -6.84 1.45
C GLU A 113 8.07 -7.93 0.41
N MET A 114 8.99 -8.23 -0.51
CA MET A 114 8.80 -9.32 -1.47
C MET A 114 8.66 -10.68 -0.76
N MET A 115 9.41 -10.92 0.33
CA MET A 115 9.25 -12.14 1.13
C MET A 115 7.87 -12.23 1.79
N ILE A 116 7.35 -11.12 2.34
CA ILE A 116 6.01 -11.05 2.92
C ILE A 116 4.97 -11.42 1.87
N PHE A 117 4.95 -10.76 0.71
CA PHE A 117 3.98 -11.08 -0.34
C PHE A 117 4.14 -12.49 -0.89
N THR A 118 5.38 -12.97 -1.07
CA THR A 118 5.63 -14.36 -1.51
C THR A 118 5.02 -15.37 -0.54
N SER A 119 5.12 -15.13 0.77
CA SER A 119 4.51 -15.99 1.78
C SER A 119 2.98 -15.97 1.71
N LEU A 120 2.36 -14.80 1.48
CA LEU A 120 0.91 -14.65 1.33
C LEU A 120 0.42 -15.39 0.07
N PHE A 121 1.09 -15.21 -1.06
CA PHE A 121 0.76 -15.91 -2.31
C PHE A 121 0.96 -17.43 -2.19
N SER A 122 2.05 -17.87 -1.59
CA SER A 122 2.31 -19.30 -1.37
C SER A 122 1.25 -19.94 -0.48
N THR A 123 0.85 -19.25 0.59
CA THR A 123 -0.21 -19.68 1.50
C THR A 123 -1.56 -19.75 0.77
N TYR A 124 -1.87 -18.75 -0.06
CA TYR A 124 -3.08 -18.74 -0.90
C TYR A 124 -3.12 -19.96 -1.82
N MET A 125 -2.05 -20.20 -2.58
CA MET A 125 -1.97 -21.34 -3.49
C MET A 125 -2.12 -22.68 -2.75
N ARG A 126 -1.50 -22.80 -1.56
CA ARG A 126 -1.58 -24.02 -0.74
C ARG A 126 -3.02 -24.33 -0.33
N TYR A 127 -3.77 -23.33 0.12
CA TYR A 127 -5.18 -23.52 0.50
C TYR A 127 -6.07 -23.70 -0.72
N ARG A 128 -5.85 -22.93 -1.79
CA ARG A 128 -6.60 -23.00 -3.05
C ARG A 128 -6.53 -24.37 -3.71
N GLN A 129 -5.38 -25.04 -3.62
CA GLN A 129 -5.16 -26.38 -4.19
C GLN A 129 -5.43 -27.52 -3.19
N GLY A 130 -5.40 -27.23 -1.88
CA GLY A 130 -5.54 -28.23 -0.83
C GLY A 130 -6.97 -28.45 -0.36
N ILE A 131 -7.85 -27.47 -0.51
CA ILE A 131 -9.26 -27.54 -0.09
C ILE A 131 -10.14 -27.78 -1.34
N PRO A 132 -11.11 -28.71 -1.31
CA PRO A 132 -12.05 -28.94 -2.41
C PRO A 132 -12.82 -27.67 -2.80
N ARG A 133 -13.12 -27.50 -4.09
CA ARG A 133 -13.92 -26.37 -4.57
C ARG A 133 -15.38 -26.53 -4.15
N CYS A 134 -16.05 -25.43 -3.81
CA CYS A 134 -17.45 -25.48 -3.39
C CYS A 134 -18.35 -26.08 -4.49
N ASP A 135 -18.08 -25.76 -5.76
CA ASP A 135 -18.76 -26.33 -6.94
C ASP A 135 -18.74 -27.87 -6.94
N THR A 136 -17.56 -28.46 -6.71
CA THR A 136 -17.40 -29.93 -6.72
C THR A 136 -18.07 -30.62 -5.53
N VAL A 137 -18.15 -29.93 -4.39
CA VAL A 137 -18.82 -30.44 -3.18
C VAL A 137 -20.34 -30.34 -3.32
N PHE A 138 -20.82 -29.27 -3.95
CA PHE A 138 -22.23 -29.11 -4.27
C PHE A 138 -22.70 -30.21 -5.23
N GLU A 139 -21.95 -30.46 -6.31
CA GLU A 139 -22.24 -31.50 -7.30
C GLU A 139 -22.17 -32.93 -6.74
N SER A 140 -21.31 -33.18 -5.74
CA SER A 140 -21.22 -34.52 -5.14
C SER A 140 -22.44 -34.86 -4.27
N GLY A 141 -23.21 -33.86 -3.85
CA GLY A 141 -24.34 -34.03 -2.93
C GLY A 141 -23.92 -34.34 -1.50
N ASP A 142 -22.62 -34.26 -1.16
CA ASP A 142 -22.09 -34.51 0.18
C ASP A 142 -22.25 -33.28 1.10
N TRP A 143 -23.44 -32.70 1.14
CA TRP A 143 -23.75 -31.54 1.96
C TRP A 143 -25.14 -31.67 2.59
N VAL A 144 -25.33 -30.99 3.71
CA VAL A 144 -26.58 -30.98 4.46
C VAL A 144 -27.04 -29.54 4.60
N GLU A 145 -28.30 -29.28 4.28
CA GLU A 145 -28.89 -27.96 4.42
C GLU A 145 -28.77 -27.43 5.85
N GLY A 146 -28.36 -26.16 5.99
CA GLY A 146 -28.16 -25.52 7.30
C GLY A 146 -26.82 -25.82 7.98
N VAL A 147 -26.00 -26.73 7.43
CA VAL A 147 -24.66 -27.03 7.94
C VAL A 147 -23.60 -26.46 6.99
N ALA A 148 -22.72 -25.62 7.52
CA ALA A 148 -21.63 -25.04 6.76
C ALA A 148 -20.59 -26.11 6.39
N VAL A 149 -20.28 -26.23 5.10
CA VAL A 149 -19.28 -27.15 4.58
C VAL A 149 -17.96 -26.42 4.36
N ASN A 150 -16.85 -27.07 4.73
CA ASN A 150 -15.52 -26.54 4.48
C ASN A 150 -15.14 -26.77 3.01
N CYS A 151 -15.39 -25.76 2.19
CA CYS A 151 -15.00 -25.73 0.77
C CYS A 151 -14.35 -24.40 0.42
N TYR A 152 -13.55 -24.38 -0.65
CA TYR A 152 -12.82 -23.19 -1.05
C TYR A 152 -13.61 -22.37 -2.08
N GLU A 153 -14.20 -21.28 -1.62
CA GLU A 153 -14.86 -20.30 -2.46
C GLU A 153 -13.94 -19.09 -2.71
N PRO A 154 -13.42 -18.88 -3.93
CA PRO A 154 -12.57 -17.74 -4.21
C PRO A 154 -13.40 -16.47 -4.41
N ALA A 155 -12.85 -15.32 -4.02
CA ALA A 155 -13.46 -14.02 -4.35
C ALA A 155 -13.64 -13.81 -5.86
N SER A 156 -12.81 -14.47 -6.69
CA SER A 156 -12.93 -14.43 -8.15
C SER A 156 -14.27 -14.96 -8.66
N GLN A 157 -14.98 -15.87 -7.96
CA GLN A 157 -16.31 -16.29 -8.41
C GLN A 157 -17.35 -15.15 -8.33
N LEU A 158 -17.24 -14.30 -7.32
CA LEU A 158 -18.09 -13.11 -7.18
C LEU A 158 -17.66 -12.02 -8.15
N ILE A 159 -16.35 -11.74 -8.20
CA ILE A 159 -15.79 -10.60 -8.91
C ILE A 159 -15.70 -10.86 -10.43
N ALA A 160 -15.54 -12.10 -10.86
CA ALA A 160 -15.46 -12.46 -12.28
C ALA A 160 -16.80 -12.87 -12.90
N SER A 161 -17.88 -12.86 -12.11
CA SER A 161 -19.23 -13.23 -12.56
C SER A 161 -19.74 -12.38 -13.72
N SER A 162 -19.34 -11.10 -13.78
CA SER A 162 -19.68 -10.20 -14.88
C SER A 162 -18.51 -9.29 -15.28
N TRP A 163 -18.50 -8.88 -16.54
CA TRP A 163 -17.56 -7.87 -17.04
C TRP A 163 -17.60 -6.58 -16.20
N TRP A 164 -18.80 -6.21 -15.71
CA TRP A 164 -19.00 -5.01 -14.91
C TRP A 164 -18.38 -5.13 -13.51
N HIS A 165 -18.28 -6.33 -12.93
CA HIS A 165 -17.55 -6.57 -11.68
C HIS A 165 -16.03 -6.55 -11.88
N ILE A 166 -15.51 -7.04 -13.01
CA ILE A 166 -14.06 -7.02 -13.30
C ILE A 166 -13.57 -5.62 -13.71
N ALA A 167 -14.41 -4.81 -14.36
CA ALA A 167 -14.02 -3.54 -14.97
C ALA A 167 -13.34 -2.56 -13.99
N PRO A 168 -13.83 -2.32 -12.76
CA PRO A 168 -13.12 -1.51 -11.77
C PRO A 168 -11.71 -2.05 -11.45
N GLY A 169 -11.56 -3.37 -11.34
CA GLY A 169 -10.26 -4.02 -11.15
C GLY A 169 -9.32 -3.83 -12.34
N ALA A 170 -9.83 -3.94 -13.57
CA ALA A 170 -9.06 -3.70 -14.78
C ALA A 170 -8.62 -2.23 -14.92
N ILE A 171 -9.53 -1.28 -14.66
CA ILE A 171 -9.24 0.17 -14.64
C ILE A 171 -8.14 0.47 -13.61
N ASN A 172 -8.22 -0.16 -12.44
CA ASN A 172 -7.22 -0.03 -11.39
C ASN A 172 -5.83 -0.53 -11.82
N THR A 173 -5.77 -1.65 -12.53
CA THR A 173 -4.51 -2.15 -13.11
C THR A 173 -3.92 -1.15 -14.11
N PHE A 174 -4.73 -0.57 -15.00
CA PHE A 174 -4.25 0.49 -15.90
C PHE A 174 -3.82 1.75 -15.15
N ALA A 175 -4.57 2.15 -14.11
CA ALA A 175 -4.23 3.31 -13.29
C ALA A 175 -2.85 3.16 -12.64
N LEU A 176 -2.53 1.98 -12.09
CA LEU A 176 -1.23 1.73 -11.49
C LEU A 176 -0.10 1.69 -12.53
N ILE A 177 -0.29 1.02 -13.66
CA ILE A 177 0.72 0.99 -14.73
C ILE A 177 1.01 2.41 -15.28
N ILE A 178 -0.03 3.22 -15.48
CA ILE A 178 0.14 4.61 -15.91
C ILE A 178 0.85 5.42 -14.81
N SER A 179 0.53 5.17 -13.53
CA SER A 179 1.17 5.85 -12.40
C SER A 179 2.67 5.52 -12.28
N SER A 180 3.06 4.28 -12.64
CA SER A 180 4.45 3.83 -12.78
C SER A 180 5.15 4.55 -13.94
N PHE A 181 4.48 4.76 -15.06
CA PHE A 181 5.05 5.55 -16.16
C PHE A 181 5.25 7.02 -15.75
N THR A 182 4.28 7.63 -15.06
CA THR A 182 4.39 9.04 -14.67
C THR A 182 5.51 9.29 -13.67
N ILE A 183 5.81 8.36 -12.74
CA ILE A 183 6.94 8.52 -11.82
C ILE A 183 8.30 8.45 -12.53
N VAL A 184 8.46 7.58 -13.54
CA VAL A 184 9.67 7.53 -14.38
C VAL A 184 9.84 8.85 -15.14
N GLN A 185 8.73 9.41 -15.65
CA GLN A 185 8.77 10.71 -16.31
C GLN A 185 9.17 11.82 -15.32
N ALA A 186 8.66 11.81 -14.09
CA ALA A 186 9.10 12.75 -13.04
C ALA A 186 10.62 12.64 -12.81
N LEU A 187 11.14 11.42 -12.67
CA LEU A 187 12.56 11.16 -12.46
C LEU A 187 13.42 11.65 -13.64
N ARG A 188 12.97 11.40 -14.88
CA ARG A 188 13.65 11.85 -16.10
C ARG A 188 13.76 13.38 -16.16
N TRP A 189 12.70 14.09 -15.79
CA TRP A 189 12.71 15.55 -15.74
C TRP A 189 13.59 16.09 -14.60
N ALA A 190 13.61 15.41 -13.44
CA ALA A 190 14.44 15.77 -12.31
C ALA A 190 15.95 15.59 -12.57
N HIS A 191 16.35 14.57 -13.35
CA HIS A 191 17.74 14.27 -13.69
C HIS A 191 18.32 15.10 -14.85
N LYS A 192 17.54 16.01 -15.46
CA LYS A 192 18.07 16.85 -16.54
C LYS A 192 19.22 17.72 -16.01
N PRO A 193 20.36 17.83 -16.75
CA PRO A 193 21.49 18.65 -16.33
C PRO A 193 21.07 20.09 -16.04
N GLU A 194 21.68 20.71 -15.03
CA GLU A 194 21.49 22.13 -14.74
C GLU A 194 21.83 22.97 -15.99
N GLY A 195 20.98 23.96 -16.29
CA GLY A 195 21.11 24.81 -17.49
C GLY A 195 20.58 24.22 -18.80
N SER A 196 20.15 22.95 -18.85
CA SER A 196 19.58 22.36 -20.07
C SER A 196 18.11 22.76 -20.33
N VAL A 197 17.38 23.12 -19.29
CA VAL A 197 15.98 23.56 -19.32
C VAL A 197 15.79 24.59 -18.22
N ASP A 198 14.89 25.54 -18.45
CA ASP A 198 14.44 26.48 -17.43
C ASP A 198 13.98 25.77 -16.13
N GLU A 199 14.43 26.30 -15.00
CA GLU A 199 14.21 25.71 -13.67
C GLU A 199 12.72 25.67 -13.30
N ASP A 200 11.96 26.69 -13.68
CA ASP A 200 10.52 26.73 -13.45
C ASP A 200 9.79 25.69 -14.29
N VAL A 201 10.20 25.49 -15.55
CA VAL A 201 9.65 24.42 -16.40
C VAL A 201 9.97 23.05 -15.82
N ARG A 202 11.21 22.81 -15.36
CA ARG A 202 11.61 21.55 -14.74
C ARG A 202 10.74 21.26 -13.51
N ARG A 203 10.68 22.22 -12.58
CA ARG A 203 9.83 22.13 -11.37
C ARG A 203 8.38 21.84 -11.72
N LYS A 204 7.82 22.57 -12.70
CA LYS A 204 6.43 22.40 -13.15
C LYS A 204 6.15 20.99 -13.69
N ARG A 205 7.07 20.43 -14.45
CA ARG A 205 6.93 19.07 -15.00
C ARG A 205 7.02 18.02 -13.89
N VAL A 206 8.01 18.13 -13.00
CA VAL A 206 8.20 17.18 -11.89
C VAL A 206 6.98 17.14 -10.98
N TYR A 207 6.48 18.29 -10.49
CA TYR A 207 5.31 18.29 -9.60
C TYR A 207 4.05 17.75 -10.31
N ARG A 208 3.87 18.03 -11.61
CA ARG A 208 2.69 17.55 -12.35
C ARG A 208 2.70 16.04 -12.51
N TYR A 209 3.86 15.45 -12.80
CA TYR A 209 3.97 14.00 -12.92
C TYR A 209 3.81 13.29 -11.58
N LEU A 210 4.42 13.82 -10.51
CA LEU A 210 4.23 13.28 -9.15
C LEU A 210 2.77 13.43 -8.67
N GLY A 211 2.16 14.59 -8.93
CA GLY A 211 0.75 14.85 -8.62
C GLY A 211 -0.20 13.96 -9.43
N ALA A 212 0.11 13.66 -10.70
CA ALA A 212 -0.64 12.70 -11.49
C ALA A 212 -0.57 11.28 -10.90
N THR A 213 0.62 10.82 -10.48
CA THR A 213 0.79 9.54 -9.77
C THR A 213 -0.05 9.52 -8.49
N TRP A 214 -0.03 10.61 -7.71
CA TRP A 214 -0.83 10.75 -6.49
C TRP A 214 -2.34 10.64 -6.76
N CYS A 215 -2.86 11.35 -7.79
CA CYS A 215 -4.27 11.26 -8.15
C CYS A 215 -4.68 9.85 -8.57
N LEU A 216 -3.84 9.16 -9.35
CA LEU A 216 -4.11 7.78 -9.78
C LEU A 216 -4.08 6.79 -8.61
N ALA A 217 -3.19 7.00 -7.64
CA ALA A 217 -3.13 6.20 -6.42
C ALA A 217 -4.36 6.38 -5.53
N VAL A 218 -4.83 7.63 -5.37
CA VAL A 218 -6.05 7.93 -4.62
C VAL A 218 -7.27 7.33 -5.32
N LEU A 219 -7.34 7.44 -6.65
CA LEU A 219 -8.37 6.79 -7.46
C LEU A 219 -8.38 5.27 -7.22
N PHE A 220 -7.20 4.63 -7.26
CA PHE A 220 -7.05 3.20 -7.02
C PHE A 220 -7.62 2.79 -5.65
N LEU A 221 -7.20 3.46 -4.57
CA LEU A 221 -7.70 3.13 -3.23
C LEU A 221 -9.19 3.43 -3.08
N THR A 222 -9.68 4.50 -3.69
CA THR A 222 -11.11 4.84 -3.64
C THR A 222 -11.94 3.75 -4.30
N LEU A 223 -11.55 3.30 -5.50
CA LEU A 223 -12.23 2.21 -6.20
C LEU A 223 -12.18 0.91 -5.39
N LYS A 224 -11.09 0.64 -4.66
CA LYS A 224 -10.99 -0.52 -3.76
C LYS A 224 -11.94 -0.42 -2.56
N MET A 225 -12.04 0.75 -1.93
CA MET A 225 -12.97 0.94 -0.81
C MET A 225 -14.42 0.82 -1.27
N VAL A 226 -14.74 1.35 -2.46
CA VAL A 226 -16.07 1.19 -3.06
C VAL A 226 -16.38 -0.28 -3.32
N GLU A 227 -15.45 -1.02 -3.94
CA GLU A 227 -15.61 -2.46 -4.20
C GLU A 227 -15.86 -3.28 -2.92
N TRP A 228 -15.17 -2.98 -1.83
CA TRP A 228 -15.32 -3.71 -0.57
C TRP A 228 -16.62 -3.39 0.15
N PHE A 229 -17.01 -2.12 0.21
CA PHE A 229 -18.05 -1.67 1.14
C PHE A 229 -19.32 -1.16 0.46
N ILE A 230 -19.23 -0.49 -0.68
CA ILE A 230 -20.33 0.30 -1.26
C ILE A 230 -20.98 -0.39 -2.46
N GLY A 231 -20.17 -0.96 -3.37
CA GLY A 231 -20.64 -1.50 -4.64
C GLY A 231 -20.74 -0.42 -5.72
N PHE A 232 -21.15 -0.81 -6.92
CA PHE A 232 -21.28 0.09 -8.07
C PHE A 232 -22.68 -0.01 -8.67
N HIS A 233 -23.25 1.13 -9.02
CA HIS A 233 -24.45 1.18 -9.83
C HIS A 233 -24.06 1.66 -11.24
N VAL A 234 -24.29 0.82 -12.25
CA VAL A 234 -24.08 1.18 -13.65
C VAL A 234 -25.43 1.57 -14.25
N PRO A 235 -25.68 2.87 -14.47
CA PRO A 235 -26.93 3.32 -15.07
C PRO A 235 -27.02 2.86 -16.53
N GLU A 236 -28.24 2.69 -17.02
CA GLU A 236 -28.49 2.27 -18.40
C GLU A 236 -27.90 3.29 -19.40
N ILE A 237 -27.02 2.83 -20.29
CA ILE A 237 -26.45 3.66 -21.36
C ILE A 237 -26.98 3.14 -22.70
N GLY A 238 -28.15 3.66 -23.10
CA GLY A 238 -28.89 3.18 -24.27
C GLY A 238 -28.14 3.22 -25.61
N PHE A 239 -27.14 4.09 -25.78
CA PHE A 239 -26.31 4.13 -27.00
C PHE A 239 -25.28 2.98 -27.07
N LEU A 240 -24.88 2.41 -25.93
CA LEU A 240 -23.91 1.31 -25.86
C LEU A 240 -24.58 -0.06 -25.66
N GLY A 241 -25.92 -0.11 -25.58
CA GLY A 241 -26.66 -1.34 -25.29
C GLY A 241 -26.37 -1.92 -23.90
N ILE A 242 -26.00 -1.07 -22.94
CA ILE A 242 -25.66 -1.47 -21.57
C ILE A 242 -26.93 -1.40 -20.73
N HIS A 243 -27.42 -2.55 -20.28
CA HIS A 243 -28.52 -2.64 -19.34
C HIS A 243 -28.08 -2.24 -17.93
N GLU A 244 -29.04 -1.80 -17.11
CA GLU A 244 -28.82 -1.49 -15.69
C GLU A 244 -28.25 -2.70 -14.94
N HIS A 245 -27.12 -2.52 -14.25
CA HIS A 245 -26.51 -3.54 -13.40
C HIS A 245 -26.19 -2.94 -12.04
N GLU A 246 -26.74 -3.53 -10.98
CA GLU A 246 -26.36 -3.26 -9.61
C GLU A 246 -25.28 -4.25 -9.19
N ILE A 247 -24.07 -3.75 -8.99
CA ILE A 247 -22.94 -4.52 -8.46
C ILE A 247 -22.95 -4.36 -6.96
N HIS A 248 -23.38 -5.41 -6.27
CA HIS A 248 -23.26 -5.49 -4.82
C HIS A 248 -21.79 -5.48 -4.38
N SER A 249 -21.53 -4.88 -3.23
CA SER A 249 -20.21 -4.92 -2.59
C SER A 249 -19.93 -6.29 -1.99
N LEU A 250 -18.65 -6.62 -1.79
CA LEU A 250 -18.26 -7.84 -1.07
C LEU A 250 -18.88 -7.90 0.33
N TYR A 251 -19.06 -6.74 0.97
CA TYR A 251 -19.75 -6.63 2.24
C TYR A 251 -21.24 -7.00 2.14
N SER A 252 -21.96 -6.46 1.15
CA SER A 252 -23.39 -6.78 0.96
C SER A 252 -23.64 -8.22 0.51
N GLU A 253 -22.70 -8.81 -0.24
CA GLU A 253 -22.71 -10.23 -0.61
C GLU A 253 -22.41 -11.14 0.59
N GLY A 254 -21.97 -10.58 1.72
CA GLY A 254 -21.63 -11.36 2.92
C GLY A 254 -20.29 -12.09 2.82
N TYR A 255 -19.45 -11.76 1.84
CA TYR A 255 -18.09 -12.29 1.70
C TYR A 255 -17.16 -11.63 2.74
N LEU A 256 -17.26 -12.09 3.99
CA LEU A 256 -16.60 -11.51 5.16
C LEU A 256 -15.69 -12.52 5.87
N ILE A 257 -14.64 -12.02 6.52
CA ILE A 257 -13.63 -12.84 7.25
C ILE A 257 -14.26 -13.70 8.35
N ASN A 258 -15.32 -13.22 8.98
CA ASN A 258 -15.99 -13.87 10.11
C ASN A 258 -17.19 -14.73 9.71
N ASN A 259 -17.53 -14.82 8.43
CA ASN A 259 -18.69 -15.56 7.97
C ASN A 259 -18.34 -17.03 7.68
N ASP A 260 -18.92 -17.96 8.45
CA ASP A 260 -18.89 -19.41 8.19
C ASP A 260 -20.15 -19.94 7.51
N GLN A 261 -21.23 -19.16 7.47
CA GLN A 261 -22.50 -19.55 6.87
C GLN A 261 -22.77 -18.71 5.63
N TYR A 262 -21.81 -18.72 4.69
CA TYR A 262 -21.93 -17.97 3.46
C TYR A 262 -22.86 -18.69 2.49
N GLN A 263 -23.85 -17.96 1.96
CA GLN A 263 -24.81 -18.45 0.98
C GLN A 263 -24.46 -17.86 -0.37
N SER A 264 -24.12 -18.71 -1.34
CA SER A 264 -23.92 -18.30 -2.72
C SER A 264 -25.18 -18.57 -3.52
N HIS A 265 -25.53 -17.65 -4.43
CA HIS A 265 -26.62 -17.86 -5.40
C HIS A 265 -26.37 -19.06 -6.32
N ASN A 266 -25.11 -19.50 -6.44
CA ASN A 266 -24.72 -20.64 -7.29
C ASN A 266 -24.96 -22.01 -6.65
N TYR A 267 -25.23 -22.08 -5.35
CA TYR A 267 -25.34 -23.35 -4.62
C TYR A 267 -26.76 -23.59 -4.10
N ILE A 268 -27.71 -23.42 -5.01
CA ILE A 268 -29.13 -23.64 -4.80
C ILE A 268 -29.54 -24.82 -5.68
N ASP A 269 -30.06 -25.87 -5.07
CA ASP A 269 -30.66 -26.97 -5.83
C ASP A 269 -32.00 -26.49 -6.42
N GLU A 270 -32.07 -26.34 -7.73
CA GLU A 270 -33.28 -25.88 -8.42
C GLU A 270 -34.48 -26.82 -8.24
N ALA A 271 -34.24 -28.11 -8.00
CA ALA A 271 -35.30 -29.11 -7.88
C ALA A 271 -35.92 -29.15 -6.47
N THR A 272 -35.11 -28.92 -5.44
CA THR A 272 -35.55 -29.02 -4.03
C THR A 272 -35.66 -27.66 -3.34
N GLY A 273 -35.02 -26.62 -3.90
CA GLY A 273 -34.84 -25.32 -3.26
C GLY A 273 -33.83 -25.36 -2.11
N ALA A 274 -33.13 -26.47 -1.88
CA ALA A 274 -32.17 -26.58 -0.79
C ALA A 274 -30.90 -25.77 -1.10
N HIS A 275 -30.33 -25.13 -0.08
CA HIS A 275 -29.16 -24.26 -0.23
C HIS A 275 -27.95 -24.82 0.53
N MET A 276 -26.80 -24.91 -0.13
CA MET A 276 -25.54 -25.26 0.52
C MET A 276 -24.90 -24.01 1.15
N MET A 277 -24.46 -24.14 2.40
CA MET A 277 -23.71 -23.10 3.10
C MET A 277 -22.20 -23.40 3.04
N ALA A 278 -21.40 -22.41 2.67
CA ALA A 278 -19.94 -22.53 2.57
C ALA A 278 -19.24 -21.82 3.74
N ASN A 279 -18.24 -22.47 4.32
CA ASN A 279 -17.34 -21.83 5.27
C ASN A 279 -16.19 -21.10 4.53
N ILE A 280 -16.38 -19.81 4.29
CA ILE A 280 -15.46 -18.98 3.51
C ILE A 280 -14.39 -18.26 4.34
N ARG A 281 -14.31 -18.50 5.66
CA ARG A 281 -13.40 -17.77 6.56
C ARG A 281 -11.97 -17.77 6.03
N VAL A 282 -11.48 -18.91 5.55
CA VAL A 282 -10.11 -19.06 5.03
C VAL A 282 -9.93 -18.28 3.72
N SER A 283 -10.85 -18.42 2.75
CA SER A 283 -10.73 -17.74 1.46
C SER A 283 -10.90 -16.22 1.59
N ALA A 284 -11.86 -15.77 2.40
CA ALA A 284 -12.06 -14.36 2.72
C ALA A 284 -10.83 -13.78 3.45
N THR A 285 -10.28 -14.48 4.45
CA THR A 285 -9.05 -14.05 5.14
C THR A 285 -7.90 -13.89 4.16
N MET A 286 -7.65 -14.89 3.29
CA MET A 286 -6.57 -14.80 2.31
C MET A 286 -6.75 -13.63 1.35
N PHE A 287 -7.98 -13.37 0.89
CA PHE A 287 -8.29 -12.23 0.04
C PHE A 287 -8.04 -10.90 0.76
N TYR A 288 -8.69 -10.64 1.89
CA TYR A 288 -8.62 -9.35 2.58
C TYR A 288 -7.24 -9.08 3.19
N VAL A 289 -6.54 -10.09 3.72
CA VAL A 289 -5.19 -9.90 4.24
C VAL A 289 -4.23 -9.56 3.10
N THR A 290 -4.29 -10.27 1.97
CA THR A 290 -3.37 -10.01 0.85
C THR A 290 -3.65 -8.66 0.19
N THR A 291 -4.90 -8.42 -0.20
CA THR A 291 -5.32 -7.18 -0.86
C THR A 291 -5.26 -5.98 0.10
N GLY A 292 -5.54 -6.17 1.39
CA GLY A 292 -5.41 -5.15 2.42
C GLY A 292 -3.95 -4.81 2.76
N THR A 293 -3.06 -5.80 2.80
CA THR A 293 -1.62 -5.54 2.94
C THR A 293 -1.11 -4.73 1.75
N HIS A 294 -1.52 -5.08 0.52
CA HIS A 294 -1.23 -4.27 -0.66
C HIS A 294 -1.83 -2.85 -0.55
N GLY A 295 -3.10 -2.71 -0.17
CA GLY A 295 -3.74 -1.41 0.03
C GLY A 295 -3.03 -0.54 1.07
N ALA A 296 -2.55 -1.13 2.17
CA ALA A 296 -1.73 -0.44 3.18
C ALA A 296 -0.40 0.05 2.60
N HIS A 297 0.22 -0.70 1.68
CA HIS A 297 1.40 -0.25 0.94
C HIS A 297 1.07 0.92 0.00
N VAL A 298 -0.03 0.85 -0.76
CA VAL A 298 -0.45 1.97 -1.60
C VAL A 298 -0.69 3.22 -0.74
N LEU A 299 -1.33 3.08 0.42
CA LEU A 299 -1.55 4.18 1.36
C LEU A 299 -0.23 4.77 1.87
N GLY A 300 0.71 3.94 2.31
CA GLY A 300 2.06 4.40 2.70
C GLY A 300 2.79 5.11 1.55
N GLY A 301 2.62 4.60 0.33
CA GLY A 301 3.12 5.24 -0.88
C GLY A 301 2.46 6.57 -1.20
N ILE A 302 1.15 6.75 -0.96
CA ILE A 302 0.46 8.03 -1.09
C ILE A 302 1.02 9.06 -0.10
N VAL A 303 1.31 8.65 1.13
CA VAL A 303 1.97 9.53 2.11
C VAL A 303 3.35 9.95 1.60
N GLY A 304 4.15 9.01 1.08
CA GLY A 304 5.43 9.30 0.42
C GLY A 304 5.30 10.22 -0.80
N LEU A 305 4.32 9.99 -1.67
CA LEU A 305 4.03 10.86 -2.82
C LEU A 305 3.62 12.26 -2.39
N THR A 306 2.84 12.39 -1.32
CA THR A 306 2.45 13.68 -0.76
C THR A 306 3.69 14.45 -0.33
N TYR A 307 4.61 13.79 0.38
CA TYR A 307 5.90 14.35 0.77
C TYR A 307 6.74 14.80 -0.44
N LEU A 308 6.92 13.94 -1.44
CA LEU A 308 7.74 14.25 -2.62
C LEU A 308 7.08 15.34 -3.48
N THR A 309 5.76 15.33 -3.63
CA THR A 309 5.02 16.35 -4.38
C THR A 309 5.13 17.71 -3.68
N TYR A 310 5.03 17.74 -2.35
CA TYR A 310 5.26 18.94 -1.55
C TYR A 310 6.70 19.46 -1.70
N LYS A 311 7.70 18.58 -1.60
CA LYS A 311 9.13 18.92 -1.82
C LYS A 311 9.40 19.42 -3.26
N ALA A 312 8.68 18.90 -4.25
CA ALA A 312 8.76 19.39 -5.63
C ALA A 312 8.15 20.77 -5.78
N TRP A 313 7.05 21.04 -5.10
CA TRP A 313 6.35 22.32 -5.17
C TRP A 313 7.19 23.46 -4.56
N THR A 314 7.91 23.19 -3.46
CA THR A 314 8.83 24.17 -2.85
C THR A 314 10.09 24.43 -3.67
N GLY A 315 10.35 23.65 -4.72
CA GLY A 315 11.51 23.84 -5.62
C GLY A 315 12.81 23.25 -5.08
N ALA A 316 12.75 22.36 -4.10
CA ALA A 316 13.94 21.77 -3.47
C ALA A 316 14.65 20.71 -4.33
N TYR A 317 14.06 20.28 -5.45
CA TYR A 317 14.70 19.30 -6.34
C TYR A 317 15.71 19.92 -7.31
N LYS A 318 16.98 19.86 -6.93
CA LYS A 318 18.15 19.96 -7.83
C LYS A 318 18.49 18.58 -8.41
N PRO A 319 19.22 18.48 -9.54
CA PRO A 319 19.58 17.18 -10.14
C PRO A 319 20.33 16.25 -9.18
N GLN A 320 21.09 16.79 -8.23
CA GLN A 320 21.81 16.03 -7.20
C GLN A 320 20.87 15.46 -6.12
N SER A 321 19.74 16.13 -5.86
CA SER A 321 18.72 15.71 -4.88
C SER A 321 17.61 14.83 -5.49
N ALA A 322 17.65 14.58 -6.81
CA ALA A 322 16.65 13.79 -7.53
C ALA A 322 16.65 12.31 -7.13
N VAL A 323 17.69 11.87 -6.42
CA VAL A 323 17.87 10.50 -5.93
C VAL A 323 16.71 10.04 -5.03
N SER A 324 16.07 10.94 -4.27
CA SER A 324 14.89 10.59 -3.47
C SER A 324 13.71 10.11 -4.32
N ILE A 325 13.55 10.66 -5.54
CA ILE A 325 12.51 10.25 -6.49
C ILE A 325 12.87 8.87 -7.07
N GLU A 326 14.15 8.57 -7.29
CA GLU A 326 14.60 7.24 -7.73
C GLU A 326 14.23 6.17 -6.70
N TYR A 327 14.56 6.41 -5.43
CA TYR A 327 14.30 5.47 -4.33
C TYR A 327 12.82 5.20 -4.14
N PHE A 328 12.01 6.26 -4.17
CA PHE A 328 10.57 6.12 -4.10
C PHE A 328 9.99 5.48 -5.37
N GLY A 329 10.56 5.75 -6.55
CA GLY A 329 10.21 5.09 -7.80
C GLY A 329 10.38 3.57 -7.74
N LEU A 330 11.47 3.08 -7.14
CA LEU A 330 11.67 1.64 -6.91
C LEU A 330 10.57 1.03 -6.04
N TYR A 331 10.18 1.73 -4.96
CA TYR A 331 9.06 1.30 -4.11
C TYR A 331 7.72 1.31 -4.85
N TRP A 332 7.44 2.36 -5.62
CA TRP A 332 6.18 2.48 -6.36
C TRP A 332 6.05 1.39 -7.42
N HIS A 333 7.13 1.08 -8.14
CA HIS A 333 7.16 -0.03 -9.09
C HIS A 333 6.99 -1.40 -8.42
N PHE A 334 7.53 -1.58 -7.22
CA PHE A 334 7.29 -2.80 -6.45
C PHE A 334 5.80 -2.96 -6.11
N VAL A 335 5.15 -1.89 -5.62
CA VAL A 335 3.71 -1.91 -5.32
C VAL A 335 2.89 -2.25 -6.57
N ASP A 336 3.21 -1.65 -7.72
CA ASP A 336 2.57 -1.95 -9.01
C ASP A 336 2.76 -3.42 -9.42
N LEU A 337 3.99 -3.95 -9.34
CA LEU A 337 4.29 -5.34 -9.65
C LEU A 337 3.49 -6.31 -8.78
N VAL A 338 3.38 -6.02 -7.48
CA VAL A 338 2.55 -6.82 -6.56
C VAL A 338 1.10 -6.81 -7.01
N TRP A 339 0.54 -5.66 -7.41
CA TRP A 339 -0.84 -5.61 -7.91
C TRP A 339 -1.05 -6.44 -9.17
N VAL A 340 -0.11 -6.37 -10.12
CA VAL A 340 -0.13 -7.17 -11.35
C VAL A 340 -0.13 -8.68 -11.06
N LEU A 341 0.37 -9.10 -9.90
CA LEU A 341 0.25 -10.49 -9.42
C LEU A 341 -1.05 -10.73 -8.62
N VAL A 342 -1.46 -9.81 -7.75
CA VAL A 342 -2.70 -9.93 -6.96
C VAL A 342 -3.91 -10.07 -7.88
N PHE A 343 -3.99 -9.24 -8.94
CA PHE A 343 -5.13 -9.22 -9.86
C PHE A 343 -5.41 -10.60 -10.48
N PRO A 344 -4.49 -11.26 -11.23
CA PRO A 344 -4.78 -12.57 -11.79
C PRO A 344 -5.02 -13.65 -10.73
N PHE A 345 -4.29 -13.65 -9.61
CA PHE A 345 -4.42 -14.70 -8.61
C PHE A 345 -5.74 -14.66 -7.83
N PHE A 346 -6.28 -13.48 -7.55
CA PHE A 346 -7.47 -13.30 -6.71
C PHE A 346 -8.70 -12.85 -7.47
N TYR A 347 -8.56 -12.26 -8.67
CA TYR A 347 -9.68 -11.74 -9.47
C TYR A 347 -9.99 -12.60 -10.68
N LEU A 348 -9.03 -13.38 -11.20
CA LEU A 348 -9.23 -14.20 -12.41
C LEU A 348 -9.12 -15.71 -12.16
N TYR A 349 -8.28 -16.15 -11.21
CA TYR A 349 -7.94 -17.56 -10.96
C TYR A 349 -8.73 -18.21 -9.82
#